data_AF-A0A7C5X9P8-F1
#
_entry.id   AF-A0A7C5X9P8-F1
#
_cell.length_a   1.000
_cell.length_b   1.000
_cell.length_c   1.000
_cell.angle_alpha   90.00
_cell.angle_beta   90.00
_cell.angle_gamma   90.00
#
_symmetry.space_group_name_H-M   'P 1'
#
loop_
_entity.id
_entity.type
_entity.pdbx_description
1 polymer ?
#
loop_
_entity_poly.entity_id
_entity_poly.type
_entity_poly.pdbx_seq_one_letter_code
_entity_poly.pdbx_strand_id
1 'polypeptide(L)' 'MVRIQKILEEERRSARGDIVVIRIKRLAKRLGVSPQFLGRFLARYQKELRLEYVGEIKKYILWTKRKRL' A
#
# COMPACT_ATOMS: atom_id res chain seq x y z
N MET A 1 11.92 8.12 1.23
CA MET A 1 11.63 6.72 0.84
C MET A 1 11.28 5.83 2.05
N VAL A 2 12.07 5.87 3.14
CA VAL A 2 11.95 4.99 4.33
C VAL A 2 10.59 5.07 5.06
N ARG A 3 9.96 6.24 5.14
CA ARG A 3 8.74 6.45 5.96
C ARG A 3 7.48 5.76 5.40
N ILE A 4 7.34 5.70 4.06
CA ILE A 4 6.20 5.05 3.40
C ILE A 4 6.29 3.53 3.53
N GLN A 5 7.48 2.95 3.31
CA GLN A 5 7.71 1.52 3.49
C GLN A 5 7.46 1.08 4.93
N LYS A 6 7.95 1.84 5.92
CA LYS A 6 7.73 1.54 7.33
C LYS A 6 6.24 1.49 7.70
N ILE A 7 5.46 2.46 7.23
CA ILE A 7 4.01 2.50 7.49
C ILE A 7 3.28 1.35 6.76
N LEU A 8 3.69 1.02 5.54
CA LEU A 8 3.15 -0.15 4.83
C LEU A 8 3.46 -1.44 5.59
N GLU A 9 4.67 -1.61 6.11
CA GLU A 9 5.07 -2.75 6.94
C GLU A 9 4.30 -2.84 8.26
N GLU A 10 4.04 -1.70 8.92
CA GLU A 10 3.19 -1.67 10.12
C GLU A 10 1.75 -2.11 9.81
N GLU A 11 1.16 -1.60 8.72
CA GLU A 11 -0.16 -2.05 8.27
C GLU A 11 -0.18 -3.56 7.96
N ARG A 12 0.93 -4.10 7.41
CA ARG A 12 1.09 -5.53 7.17
C ARG A 12 1.28 -6.36 8.43
N ARG A 13 1.98 -5.85 9.44
CA ARG A 13 2.09 -6.53 10.74
C ARG A 13 0.76 -6.57 11.46
N SER A 14 -0.04 -5.52 11.32
CA SER A 14 -1.38 -5.42 11.90
C SER A 14 -2.40 -6.34 11.19
N ALA A 15 -2.20 -6.60 9.90
CA ALA A 15 -3.07 -7.48 9.14
C ALA A 15 -2.88 -8.96 9.52
N ARG A 16 -3.98 -9.59 9.96
CA ARG A 16 -4.03 -11.01 10.36
C ARG A 16 -4.08 -12.00 9.17
N GLY A 17 -4.09 -11.53 7.92
CA GLY A 17 -4.18 -12.37 6.73
C GLY A 17 -3.00 -12.20 5.77
N ASP A 18 -2.92 -13.08 4.78
CA ASP A 18 -1.95 -12.98 3.67
C ASP A 18 -2.21 -11.76 2.77
N ILE A 19 -3.41 -11.21 2.85
CA ILE A 19 -3.88 -10.11 2.02
C ILE A 19 -4.15 -8.89 2.91
N VAL A 20 -3.49 -7.78 2.59
CA VAL A 20 -3.69 -6.50 3.27
C VAL A 20 -4.36 -5.53 2.32
N VAL A 21 -5.56 -5.06 2.67
CA VAL A 21 -6.30 -4.07 1.87
C VAL A 21 -6.17 -2.71 2.54
N ILE A 22 -5.36 -1.83 1.96
CA ILE A 22 -5.11 -0.48 2.48
C ILE A 22 -5.81 0.55 1.62
N ARG A 23 -6.68 1.38 2.21
CA ARG A 23 -7.33 2.48 1.50
C ARG A 23 -6.35 3.63 1.28
N ILE A 24 -6.10 4.03 0.03
CA ILE A 24 -5.12 5.07 -0.34
C ILE A 24 -5.40 6.38 0.40
N LYS A 25 -6.66 6.80 0.51
CA LYS A 25 -7.03 8.02 1.26
C LYS A 25 -6.60 7.97 2.73
N ARG A 26 -6.74 6.83 3.39
CA ARG A 26 -6.36 6.64 4.80
C ARG A 26 -4.84 6.68 4.96
N LEU A 27 -4.14 5.99 4.06
CA LEU A 27 -2.69 5.95 4.05
C LEU A 27 -2.10 7.34 3.75
N ALA A 28 -2.68 8.07 2.79
CA ALA A 28 -2.30 9.44 2.45
C ALA A 28 -2.45 10.40 3.64
N LYS A 29 -3.56 10.30 4.37
CA LYS A 29 -3.79 11.09 5.59
C LYS A 29 -2.75 10.79 6.68
N ARG A 30 -2.41 9.51 6.92
CA ARG A 30 -1.34 9.11 7.88
C ARG A 30 0.04 9.61 7.47
N LEU A 31 0.29 9.67 6.17
CA LEU A 31 1.54 10.14 5.60
C LEU A 31 1.62 11.66 5.48
N GLY A 32 0.51 12.38 5.70
CA GLY A 32 0.44 13.83 5.49
C GLY A 32 0.62 14.24 4.01
N VAL A 33 0.30 13.35 3.07
CA VAL A 33 0.44 13.59 1.63
C VAL A 33 -0.90 13.55 0.92
N SER A 34 -0.96 14.10 -0.29
CA SER A 34 -2.17 14.02 -1.10
C SER A 34 -2.40 12.58 -1.61
N PRO A 35 -3.67 12.11 -1.67
CA PRO A 35 -3.98 10.77 -2.18
C PRO A 35 -3.55 10.55 -3.63
N GLN A 36 -3.52 11.62 -4.43
CA GLN A 36 -3.06 11.61 -5.83
C GLN A 36 -1.56 11.39 -5.92
N PHE A 37 -0.77 12.11 -5.11
CA PHE A 37 0.68 11.90 -5.01
C PHE A 37 0.99 10.48 -4.57
N LEU A 38 0.33 10.01 -3.50
CA LEU A 38 0.52 8.65 -3.00
C LEU A 38 0.12 7.61 -4.05
N GLY A 39 -0.98 7.81 -4.76
CA GLY A 39 -1.42 6.94 -5.85
C GLY A 39 -0.37 6.83 -6.96
N ARG A 40 0.19 7.96 -7.42
CA ARG A 40 1.28 7.97 -8.42
C ARG A 40 2.56 7.31 -7.90
N PHE A 41 2.93 7.58 -6.65
CA PHE A 41 4.09 6.97 -6.01
C PHE A 41 3.95 5.46 -5.98
N LEU A 42 2.84 4.95 -5.43
CA LEU A 42 2.61 3.51 -5.32
C LEU A 42 2.50 2.85 -6.71
N ALA A 43 1.96 3.54 -7.72
CA ALA A 43 1.91 3.01 -9.08
C ALA A 43 3.31 2.88 -9.67
N ARG A 44 4.18 3.87 -9.42
CA ARG A 44 5.59 3.84 -9.85
C ARG A 44 6.38 2.73 -9.16
N TYR A 45 6.14 2.51 -7.87
CA TYR A 45 6.83 1.50 -7.06
C TYR A 45 6.04 0.20 -6.89
N GLN A 46 5.02 -0.04 -7.72
CA GLN A 46 4.09 -1.15 -7.56
C GLN A 46 4.79 -2.51 -7.56
N LYS A 47 5.75 -2.72 -8.48
CA LYS A 47 6.50 -3.96 -8.63
C LYS A 47 7.45 -4.20 -7.44
N GLU A 48 8.18 -3.17 -7.02
CA GLU A 48 9.09 -3.25 -5.86
C GLU A 48 8.33 -3.54 -4.57
N LEU A 49 7.18 -2.89 -4.41
CA LEU A 49 6.34 -3.06 -3.23
C LEU A 49 5.42 -4.28 -3.33
N ARG A 50 5.45 -5.07 -4.42
CA ARG A 50 4.55 -6.22 -4.65
C ARG A 50 3.07 -5.90 -4.42
N LEU A 51 2.65 -4.70 -4.84
CA LEU A 51 1.29 -4.22 -4.63
C LEU A 51 0.41 -4.62 -5.82
N GLU A 52 -0.81 -5.07 -5.53
CA GLU A 52 -1.88 -5.23 -6.50
C GLU A 52 -2.95 -4.17 -6.22
N TYR A 53 -3.48 -3.54 -7.26
CA TYR A 53 -4.60 -2.61 -7.10
C TYR A 53 -5.90 -3.39 -7.31
N VAL A 54 -6.80 -3.37 -6.34
CA VAL A 54 -8.06 -4.11 -6.40
C VAL A 54 -9.25 -3.17 -6.23
N GLY A 55 -10.12 -3.11 -7.23
CA GLY A 55 -11.39 -2.36 -7.24
C GLY A 55 -11.51 -1.32 -8.37
N GLU A 56 -12.77 -0.97 -8.70
CA GLU A 56 -13.20 -0.08 -9.81
C GLU A 56 -12.51 1.28 -9.87
N ILE A 57 -11.95 1.74 -8.76
CA ILE A 57 -11.16 2.97 -8.71
C ILE A 57 -10.01 2.64 -7.78
N LYS A 58 -8.76 2.93 -8.18
CA LYS A 58 -7.48 2.80 -7.45
C LYS A 58 -7.53 3.39 -6.03
N LYS A 59 -8.39 2.85 -5.18
CA LYS A 59 -8.77 3.31 -3.84
C LYS A 59 -8.19 2.37 -2.79
N TYR A 60 -7.88 1.14 -3.18
CA TYR A 60 -7.33 0.12 -2.32
C TYR A 60 -6.06 -0.46 -2.93
N ILE A 61 -5.08 -0.66 -2.05
CA ILE A 61 -3.83 -1.35 -2.34
C ILE A 61 -3.95 -2.70 -1.66
N LEU A 62 -3.91 -3.76 -2.44
CA LEU A 62 -3.77 -5.13 -2.01
C LEU A 62 -2.27 -5.41 -1.88
N TRP A 63 -1.83 -5.83 -0.71
CA TRP A 63 -0.46 -6.27 -0.52
C TRP A 63 -0.46 -7.72 -0.05
N THR A 64 0.21 -8.59 -0.80
CA THR A 64 0.30 -10.02 -0.48
C THR A 64 1.57 -10.33 0.32
N LYS A 65 1.42 -11.07 1.41
CA LYS A 65 2.53 -11.51 2.28
C LYS A 65 3.41 -12.58 1.62
N ARG A 66 3.03 -13.12 0.45
CA ARG A 66 3.73 -14.23 -0.20
C ARG A 66 5.20 -13.90 -0.43
N LYS A 67 6.07 -14.50 0.39
CA LYS A 67 7.43 -14.87 0.02
C LYS A 67 7.28 -15.78 -1.21
N ARG A 68 7.58 -15.26 -2.39
CA ARG A 68 7.91 -16.10 -3.53
C ARG A 68 9.15 -16.89 -3.10
N LEU A 69 8.97 -18.19 -2.83
CA LEU A 69 10.04 -19.19 -2.83
C LEU A 69 10.73 -19.16 -4.19
#